data_AF-B5IAD3-F1
#
_entry.id   AF-B5IAD3-F1
#
_cell.length_a   1.000
_cell.length_b   1.000
_cell.length_c   1.000
_cell.angle_alpha   90.00
_cell.angle_beta   90.00
_cell.angle_gamma   90.00
#
_symmetry.space_group_name_H-M   'P 1'
#
loop_
_entity.id
_entity.type
_entity.pdbx_description
1 polymer ?
#
loop_
_entity_poly.entity_id
_entity_poly.type
_entity_poly.pdbx_seq_one_letter_code
_entity_poly.pdbx_strand_id
1 'polypeptide(L)'
;MKMDRGIGESIEFGILLSILTAGVNALWGIFFLPWGIIGIIFSLLNIFSTLLMNQGKNGYLKEDYEYSRKKLKMSTILNFIFGWILLGIYTYRLYISVDNLIIRSHLIREVEEPAPIYASPKIPRGK
;
A
#
# COMPACT_ATOMS: atom_id res chain seq x y z
N MET A 1 6.28 17.68 5.87
CA MET A 1 6.24 16.24 6.20
C MET A 1 4.84 15.83 6.70
N LYS A 2 3.81 15.82 5.81
CA LYS A 2 2.44 15.38 6.14
C LYS A 2 1.93 14.24 5.24
N MET A 3 2.68 13.85 4.22
CA MET A 3 2.26 12.82 3.24
C MET A 3 2.32 11.39 3.79
N ASP A 4 3.20 11.09 4.76
CA ASP A 4 3.42 9.70 5.18
C ASP A 4 2.36 9.14 6.16
N ARG A 5 1.78 9.98 7.03
CA ARG A 5 0.70 9.50 7.91
C ARG A 5 -0.57 9.12 7.15
N GLY A 6 -0.85 9.81 6.03
CA GLY A 6 -2.06 9.59 5.25
C GLY A 6 -2.11 8.23 4.54
N ILE A 7 -0.97 7.68 4.11
CA ILE A 7 -0.93 6.38 3.41
C ILE A 7 -1.21 5.24 4.38
N GLY A 8 -0.59 5.25 5.56
CA GLY A 8 -0.82 4.25 6.60
C GLY A 8 -2.29 4.19 7.04
N GLU A 9 -2.91 5.35 7.27
CA GLU A 9 -4.34 5.49 7.59
C GLU A 9 -5.24 5.01 6.45
N SER A 10 -4.85 5.28 5.19
CA SER A 10 -5.61 4.82 4.02
C SER A 10 -5.52 3.30 3.82
N ILE A 11 -4.37 2.68 4.10
CA ILE A 11 -4.25 1.20 4.10
C ILE A 11 -5.16 0.61 5.18
N GLU A 12 -5.22 1.23 6.36
CA GLU A 12 -6.10 0.82 7.45
C GLU A 12 -7.59 0.94 7.12
N PHE A 13 -8.00 2.03 6.46
CA PHE A 13 -9.35 2.16 5.95
C PHE A 13 -9.68 1.06 4.92
N GLY A 14 -8.75 0.72 4.03
CA GLY A 14 -8.93 -0.36 3.07
C GLY A 14 -9.04 -1.76 3.70
N ILE A 15 -8.32 -2.00 4.81
CA ILE A 15 -8.45 -3.21 5.64
C ILE A 15 -9.87 -3.28 6.21
N LEU A 16 -10.38 -2.20 6.81
CA LEU A 16 -11.73 -2.14 7.35
C LEU A 16 -12.80 -2.40 6.27
N LEU A 17 -12.64 -1.80 5.09
CA LEU A 17 -13.56 -1.99 3.98
C LEU A 17 -13.56 -3.45 3.47
N SER A 18 -12.39 -4.08 3.43
CA SER A 18 -12.26 -5.50 3.04
C SER A 18 -12.94 -6.43 4.05
N ILE A 19 -12.79 -6.17 5.36
CA ILE A 19 -13.47 -6.91 6.44
C ILE A 19 -14.98 -6.75 6.34
N LEU A 20 -15.45 -5.52 6.13
CA LEU A 20 -16.88 -5.25 5.97
C LEU A 20 -17.47 -6.00 4.77
N THR A 21 -16.76 -6.01 3.64
CA THR A 21 -17.17 -6.75 2.44
C THR A 21 -17.13 -8.27 2.68
N ALA A 22 -16.17 -8.78 3.45
CA ALA A 22 -16.15 -10.18 3.87
C ALA A 22 -17.40 -10.53 4.70
N GLY A 23 -17.76 -9.69 5.67
CA GLY A 23 -18.97 -9.87 6.47
C GLY A 23 -20.24 -9.92 5.63
N VAL A 24 -20.39 -9.01 4.67
CA VAL A 24 -21.54 -9.02 3.74
C VAL A 24 -21.58 -10.33 2.92
N ASN A 25 -20.44 -10.76 2.38
CA ASN A 25 -20.36 -12.02 1.62
C ASN A 25 -20.62 -13.26 2.48
N ALA A 26 -20.18 -13.26 3.74
CA ALA A 26 -20.44 -14.34 4.69
C ALA A 26 -21.93 -14.44 5.02
N LEU A 27 -22.58 -13.31 5.32
CA LEU A 27 -24.03 -13.26 5.54
C LEU A 27 -24.78 -13.75 4.31
N TRP A 28 -24.39 -13.28 3.12
CA TRP A 28 -24.97 -13.76 1.87
C TRP A 28 -24.77 -15.28 1.70
N GLY A 29 -23.59 -15.79 2.04
CA GLY A 29 -23.26 -17.21 2.04
C GLY A 29 -24.12 -18.05 2.99
N ILE A 30 -24.48 -17.52 4.15
CA ILE A 30 -25.31 -18.22 5.14
C ILE A 30 -26.79 -18.22 4.73
N PHE A 31 -27.30 -17.10 4.21
CA PHE A 31 -28.73 -16.92 3.96
C PHE A 31 -29.22 -17.39 2.59
N PHE A 32 -28.35 -17.50 1.57
CA PHE A 32 -28.75 -17.82 0.19
C PHE A 32 -28.32 -19.24 -0.27
N LEU A 33 -28.89 -20.29 0.33
CA LEU A 33 -28.76 -21.65 -0.21
C LEU A 33 -29.58 -21.80 -1.51
N PRO A 34 -29.08 -22.52 -2.55
CA PRO A 34 -27.87 -23.38 -2.57
C PRO A 34 -26.57 -22.65 -2.92
N TRP A 35 -26.63 -21.37 -3.30
CA TRP A 35 -25.49 -20.57 -3.74
C TRP A 35 -24.58 -20.08 -2.61
N GLY A 36 -24.92 -20.42 -1.37
CA GLY A 36 -24.24 -19.97 -0.16
C GLY A 36 -22.75 -20.29 -0.13
N ILE A 37 -22.34 -21.39 -0.76
CA ILE A 37 -20.93 -21.78 -0.91
C ILE A 37 -20.12 -20.69 -1.62
N ILE A 38 -20.70 -20.03 -2.63
CA ILE A 38 -20.03 -18.95 -3.37
C ILE A 38 -19.80 -17.74 -2.43
N GLY A 39 -20.78 -17.39 -1.60
CA GLY A 39 -20.64 -16.33 -0.60
C GLY A 39 -19.53 -16.61 0.40
N ILE A 40 -19.41 -17.86 0.87
CA ILE A 40 -18.33 -18.28 1.78
C ILE A 40 -16.96 -18.17 1.10
N ILE A 41 -16.83 -18.63 -0.16
CA ILE A 41 -15.57 -18.51 -0.92
C ILE A 41 -15.18 -17.03 -1.09
N PHE A 42 -16.13 -16.17 -1.46
CA PHE A 42 -15.89 -14.73 -1.59
C PHE A 42 -15.54 -14.06 -0.26
N SER A 43 -16.12 -14.50 0.86
CA SER A 43 -15.73 -14.04 2.19
C SER A 43 -14.27 -14.40 2.49
N LEU A 44 -13.86 -15.65 2.23
CA LEU A 44 -12.48 -16.10 2.45
C LEU A 44 -11.49 -15.31 1.60
N LEU A 45 -11.83 -15.01 0.35
CA LEU A 45 -11.01 -14.18 -0.53
C LEU A 45 -10.86 -12.74 -0.03
N ASN A 46 -11.93 -12.14 0.51
CA ASN A 46 -11.84 -10.81 1.14
C ASN A 46 -10.98 -10.82 2.41
N ILE A 47 -11.08 -11.87 3.22
CA ILE A 47 -10.20 -12.05 4.39
C ILE A 47 -8.75 -12.18 3.94
N PHE A 48 -8.48 -12.95 2.88
CA PHE A 48 -7.14 -13.07 2.32
C PHE A 48 -6.62 -11.72 1.79
N SER A 49 -7.45 -10.93 1.10
CA SER A 49 -7.12 -9.56 0.68
C SER A 49 -6.76 -8.68 1.88
N THR A 50 -7.54 -8.78 2.96
CA THR A 50 -7.31 -8.07 4.23
C THR A 50 -5.93 -8.42 4.81
N LEU A 51 -5.55 -9.70 4.83
CA LEU A 51 -4.24 -10.15 5.31
C LEU A 51 -3.11 -9.57 4.45
N LEU A 52 -3.27 -9.54 3.12
CA LEU A 52 -2.30 -8.93 2.22
C LEU A 52 -2.14 -7.43 2.49
N MET A 53 -3.25 -6.69 2.67
CA MET A 53 -3.21 -5.27 2.99
C MET A 53 -2.56 -5.02 4.36
N ASN A 54 -2.81 -5.86 5.36
CA ASN A 54 -2.18 -5.76 6.67
C ASN A 54 -0.66 -6.02 6.60
N GLN A 55 -0.23 -7.01 5.81
CA GLN A 55 1.20 -7.21 5.52
C GLN A 55 1.79 -6.00 4.80
N GLY A 56 1.04 -5.40 3.87
CA GLY A 56 1.42 -4.16 3.19
C GLY A 56 1.60 -2.99 4.16
N LYS A 57 0.68 -2.81 5.11
CA LYS A 57 0.76 -1.82 6.20
C LYS A 57 2.01 -2.04 7.04
N ASN A 58 2.27 -3.28 7.46
CA ASN A 58 3.43 -3.61 8.28
C ASN A 58 4.75 -3.36 7.54
N GLY A 59 4.81 -3.63 6.24
CA GLY A 59 5.97 -3.25 5.41
C GLY A 59 6.16 -1.74 5.38
N TYR A 60 5.08 -0.99 5.16
CA TYR A 60 5.10 0.47 5.14
C TYR A 60 5.60 1.08 6.46
N LEU A 61 5.08 0.59 7.59
CA LEU A 61 5.47 1.05 8.94
C LEU A 61 6.92 0.71 9.31
N LYS A 62 7.49 -0.33 8.69
CA LYS A 62 8.90 -0.72 8.85
C LYS A 62 9.82 -0.08 7.81
N GLU A 63 9.30 0.85 7.00
CA GLU A 63 10.01 1.49 5.88
C GLU A 63 10.49 0.51 4.79
N ASP A 64 9.97 -0.72 4.78
CA ASP A 64 10.17 -1.70 3.70
C ASP A 64 9.11 -1.50 2.62
N TYR A 65 9.30 -0.43 1.84
CA TYR A 65 8.36 -0.02 0.82
C TYR A 65 8.23 -1.04 -0.33
N GLU A 66 9.30 -1.77 -0.67
CA GLU A 66 9.26 -2.81 -1.70
C GLU A 66 8.36 -3.97 -1.30
N TYR A 67 8.49 -4.46 -0.06
CA TYR A 67 7.60 -5.47 0.48
C TYR A 67 6.16 -4.97 0.52
N SER A 68 5.95 -3.73 1.00
CA SER A 68 4.63 -3.11 1.05
C SER A 68 3.95 -3.06 -0.33
N ARG A 69 4.68 -2.57 -1.34
CA ARG A 69 4.25 -2.51 -2.74
C ARG A 69 3.85 -3.88 -3.26
N LYS A 70 4.68 -4.91 -3.05
CA LYS A 70 4.41 -6.27 -3.55
C LYS A 70 3.10 -6.82 -3.00
N LYS A 71 2.82 -6.59 -1.71
CA LYS A 71 1.60 -7.05 -1.06
C LYS A 71 0.37 -6.27 -1.52
N LEU A 72 0.48 -4.94 -1.65
CA LEU A 72 -0.60 -4.10 -2.19
C LEU A 72 -0.90 -4.42 -3.67
N LYS A 73 0.11 -4.75 -4.47
CA LYS A 73 -0.06 -5.21 -5.86
C LYS A 73 -0.83 -6.53 -5.91
N MET A 74 -0.46 -7.51 -5.09
CA MET A 74 -1.20 -8.79 -5.01
C MET A 74 -2.66 -8.57 -4.61
N SER A 75 -2.92 -7.76 -3.58
CA SER A 75 -4.29 -7.42 -3.16
C SER A 75 -5.08 -6.73 -4.29
N THR A 76 -4.44 -5.81 -5.01
CA THR A 76 -5.07 -5.13 -6.16
C THR A 76 -5.49 -6.12 -7.25
N ILE A 77 -4.60 -7.02 -7.66
CA ILE A 77 -4.88 -8.04 -8.68
C ILE A 77 -6.04 -8.93 -8.22
N LEU A 78 -6.00 -9.37 -6.96
CA LEU A 78 -7.05 -10.20 -6.37
C LEU A 78 -8.42 -9.51 -6.45
N ASN A 79 -8.48 -8.23 -6.04
CA ASN A 79 -9.72 -7.47 -6.02
C ASN A 79 -10.31 -7.28 -7.43
N PHE A 80 -9.48 -7.07 -8.46
CA PHE A 80 -9.94 -6.98 -9.83
C PHE A 80 -10.42 -8.33 -10.40
N ILE A 81 -9.68 -9.42 -10.17
CA ILE A 81 -10.04 -10.76 -10.67
C ILE A 81 -11.39 -11.21 -10.13
N PHE A 82 -11.67 -10.93 -8.86
CA PHE A 82 -12.90 -11.36 -8.19
C PHE A 82 -14.03 -10.32 -8.26
N GLY A 83 -13.92 -9.32 -9.14
CA GLY A 83 -15.02 -8.41 -9.48
C GLY A 83 -15.28 -7.28 -8.48
N TRP A 84 -14.44 -7.11 -7.44
CA TRP A 84 -14.52 -5.98 -6.51
C TRP A 84 -13.85 -4.74 -7.10
N ILE A 85 -14.40 -4.22 -8.20
CA ILE A 85 -13.81 -3.14 -9.01
C ILE A 85 -13.50 -1.90 -8.16
N LEU A 86 -14.44 -1.47 -7.31
CA LEU A 86 -14.23 -0.29 -6.45
C LEU A 86 -13.08 -0.50 -5.45
N LEU A 87 -13.04 -1.67 -4.81
CA LEU A 87 -11.95 -2.03 -3.90
C LEU A 87 -10.63 -2.16 -4.65
N GLY A 88 -10.64 -2.71 -5.86
CA GLY A 88 -9.51 -2.82 -6.77
C GLY A 88 -8.92 -1.46 -7.12
N ILE A 89 -9.75 -0.50 -7.54
CA ILE A 89 -9.35 0.89 -7.82
C ILE A 89 -8.75 1.54 -6.57
N TYR A 90 -9.37 1.33 -5.40
CA TYR A 90 -8.88 1.87 -4.15
C TYR A 90 -7.48 1.32 -3.79
N THR A 91 -7.32 -0.01 -3.82
CA THR A 91 -6.03 -0.66 -3.56
C THR A 91 -4.97 -0.31 -4.60
N TYR A 92 -5.37 -0.07 -5.85
CA TYR A 92 -4.47 0.38 -6.91
C TYR A 92 -3.90 1.78 -6.63
N ARG A 93 -4.73 2.70 -6.14
CA ARG A 93 -4.25 4.03 -5.72
C ARG A 93 -3.26 3.96 -4.56
N LEU A 94 -3.49 3.07 -3.60
CA LEU A 94 -2.54 2.79 -2.52
C LEU A 94 -1.23 2.23 -3.08
N TYR A 95 -1.32 1.25 -3.96
CA TYR A 95 -0.16 0.66 -4.64
C TYR A 95 0.69 1.71 -5.35
N ILE A 96 0.09 2.56 -6.19
CA ILE A 96 0.81 3.66 -6.88
C ILE A 96 1.44 4.61 -5.89
N SER A 97 0.73 4.93 -4.80
CA SER A 97 1.25 5.86 -3.79
C SER A 97 2.53 5.33 -3.14
N VAL A 98 2.57 4.03 -2.81
CA VAL A 98 3.77 3.37 -2.29
C VAL A 98 4.86 3.23 -3.36
N ASP A 99 4.49 2.93 -4.61
CA ASP A 99 5.44 2.85 -5.75
C ASP A 99 6.16 4.19 -5.97
N ASN A 100 5.42 5.31 -5.90
CA ASN A 100 5.98 6.64 -5.99
C ASN A 100 6.94 6.97 -4.84
N LEU A 101 6.70 6.43 -3.64
CA LEU A 101 7.61 6.58 -2.51
C LEU A 101 8.93 5.84 -2.75
N ILE A 102 8.87 4.63 -3.31
CA ILE A 102 10.08 3.86 -3.69
C ILE A 102 10.88 4.63 -4.74
N ILE A 103 10.21 5.15 -5.78
CA ILE A 103 10.89 5.92 -6.82
C ILE A 103 11.56 7.16 -6.22
N ARG A 104 10.88 7.88 -5.32
CA ARG A 104 11.47 9.02 -4.60
C ARG A 104 12.63 8.61 -3.70
N SER A 105 12.53 7.49 -2.99
CA SER A 105 13.60 7.02 -2.12
C SER A 105 14.85 6.61 -2.90
N HIS A 106 14.70 6.17 -4.14
CA HIS A 106 15.82 5.89 -5.04
C HIS A 106 16.38 7.16 -5.68
N LEU A 107 15.54 8.10 -6.11
CA LEU A 107 15.98 9.37 -6.73
C LEU A 107 16.72 10.31 -5.76
N ILE A 108 16.41 10.27 -4.45
CA ILE A 108 17.10 11.08 -3.44
C ILE A 108 18.46 10.46 -3.05
N ARG A 109 18.68 9.17 -3.34
CA ARG A 109 19.89 8.44 -2.95
C ARG A 109 21.07 8.62 -3.92
N GLU A 110 20.87 9.24 -5.09
CA GLU A 110 21.88 9.39 -6.16
C GLU A 110 22.43 10.83 -6.32
N VAL A 111 22.29 11.68 -5.31
CA VAL A 111 23.24 12.79 -5.14
C VAL A 111 24.07 12.45 -3.93
N GLU A 112 25.06 11.57 -4.13
CA GLU A 112 26.30 11.70 -3.37
C GLU A 112 26.66 13.18 -3.51
N GLU A 113 26.62 13.91 -2.39
CA GLU A 113 27.10 15.28 -2.33
C GLU A 113 28.40 15.31 -3.14
N PRO A 114 28.52 16.10 -4.22
CA PRO A 114 29.82 16.27 -4.82
C PRO A 114 30.68 16.81 -3.68
N ALA A 115 31.61 15.98 -3.20
CA ALA A 115 32.58 16.38 -2.20
C ALA A 115 33.05 17.77 -2.61
N PRO A 116 33.01 18.79 -1.74
CA PRO A 116 33.42 20.13 -2.13
C PRO A 116 34.92 20.09 -2.43
N ILE A 117 35.27 19.79 -3.69
CA ILE A 117 36.64 19.77 -4.22
C ILE A 117 37.22 21.20 -4.25
N TYR A 118 36.37 22.20 -4.07
CA TYR A 118 36.80 23.59 -3.95
C TYR A 118 36.68 24.04 -2.50
N ALA A 119 37.81 23.98 -1.78
CA ALA A 119 38.03 24.84 -0.63
C ALA A 119 37.71 26.26 -1.06
N SER A 120 36.67 26.86 -0.46
CA SER A 120 36.29 28.25 -0.69
C SER A 120 37.54 29.13 -0.56
N PRO A 121 37.89 29.95 -1.57
CA PRO A 121 39.10 30.76 -1.51
C PRO A 121 38.97 31.71 -0.32
N LYS A 122 39.85 31.54 0.68
CA LYS A 122 39.93 32.44 1.83
C LYS A 122 40.24 33.85 1.30
N ILE A 123 39.25 34.73 1.37
CA ILE A 123 39.44 36.17 1.09
C ILE A 123 40.46 36.69 2.10
N PRO A 124 41.62 37.24 1.67
CA PRO A 124 42.59 37.78 2.60
C PRO A 124 41.98 38.99 3.32
N ARG A 125 41.93 38.92 4.65
CA ARG A 125 41.61 40.09 5.47
C ARG A 125 42.79 41.06 5.37
N GLY A 126 42.55 42.22 4.77
CA GLY A 126 43.51 43.31 4.72
C GLY A 126 43.84 43.83 6.12
N LYS A 127 45.11 44.24 6.26
CA LYS A 127 45.83 44.88 7.37
C LYS A 127 45.00 45.41 8.55
#